data_AF-A0A974U2E7-F1
#
_entry.id   AF-A0A974U2E7-F1
#
_cell.length_a   1.000
_cell.length_b   1.000
_cell.length_c   1.000
_cell.angle_alpha   90.00
_cell.angle_beta   90.00
_cell.angle_gamma   90.00
#
_symmetry.space_group_name_H-M   'P 1'
#
loop_
_entity.id
_entity.type
_entity.pdbx_description
1 polymer ?
#
loop_
_entity_poly.entity_id
_entity_poly.type
_entity_poly.pdbx_seq_one_letter_code
_entity_poly.pdbx_strand_id
1 'polypeptide(L)'
;MLYIQFKIQNPSKFEDFKNLYNHMVQVRQPGFKFDDEGPNFDWDNMPEEEVEAALEELNTFLDEQVEPEKYRYKELIPAYAKEFLENYVKNENEKSGYFGEPDALSIFNYLEFGFEVDMDHLKKINEHSGIVEFSTGNYPFGGLERFIMTLAAYELKPVACFDGFNPCKIHWTSTFAYDSIVSTKKNPFSKITKWISNSFFKKSLFLVLFLICNILSAQIDTSTCVVNNKIIKTNTKDVLVLEKPEFPTPEDALLFFLSEDKILHPSNYKGDIIHLEKIYTEYAKTGKVIYADTIITKDTKSFKHFKELSAAPILDRLDIDNVTKIDKNTFQLQSTDSLYHLNVIYTLKNNKIIAVTEDTSVYVNDVKYAYNQQHQLVKKTYFNEYGSGVIDEAIYNNNGQIISQSHFDNTDGLAVTIKTYTYNTNQLLTHLQMTNALYFVPFENEEENIEINKVEYLKYKRPDTYVKTQTIHFDYNERCQLVKVLEERKAFTEENGIQNQSKRLYVLSQTPNQLTVTASLPEKRSYAYTFDALENPIEINSFVVHADTTWLHKKTTFKILYNW
;
A
#
# COMPACT_ATOMS: atom_id res chain seq x y z
N MET A 1 7.57 7.30 -20.25
CA MET A 1 7.59 6.30 -21.33
C MET A 1 8.23 5.03 -20.82
N LEU A 2 7.42 4.00 -20.66
CA LEU A 2 7.77 2.65 -20.23
C LEU A 2 8.01 1.79 -21.46
N TYR A 3 8.77 0.71 -21.30
CA TYR A 3 8.91 -0.27 -22.37
C TYR A 3 9.19 -1.67 -21.86
N ILE A 4 8.85 -2.67 -22.67
CA ILE A 4 9.34 -4.04 -22.55
C ILE A 4 9.95 -4.45 -23.88
N GLN A 5 11.22 -4.82 -23.87
CA GLN A 5 11.89 -5.50 -24.97
C GLN A 5 11.76 -7.01 -24.79
N PHE A 6 11.46 -7.72 -25.87
CA PHE A 6 11.26 -9.16 -25.87
C PHE A 6 11.90 -9.82 -27.09
N LYS A 7 12.19 -11.12 -26.95
CA LYS A 7 12.61 -11.99 -28.05
C LYS A 7 11.39 -12.61 -28.70
N ILE A 8 11.35 -12.59 -30.02
CA ILE A 8 10.32 -13.25 -30.81
C ILE A 8 10.82 -14.68 -31.07
N GLN A 9 10.23 -15.67 -30.39
CA GLN A 9 10.59 -17.07 -30.63
C GLN A 9 9.80 -17.65 -31.82
N ASN A 10 8.54 -17.24 -31.97
CA ASN A 10 7.68 -17.62 -33.07
C ASN A 10 7.05 -16.38 -33.73
N PRO A 11 7.39 -16.09 -35.01
CA PRO A 11 6.82 -14.96 -35.74
C PRO A 11 5.30 -14.99 -35.89
N SER A 12 4.66 -16.16 -35.98
CA SER A 12 3.19 -16.22 -36.10
C SER A 12 2.50 -15.75 -34.81
N LYS A 13 3.05 -16.15 -33.65
CA LYS A 13 2.53 -15.74 -32.35
C LYS A 13 2.73 -14.24 -32.06
N PHE A 14 3.70 -13.60 -32.71
CA PHE A 14 3.80 -12.15 -32.69
C PHE A 14 2.60 -11.49 -33.38
N GLU A 15 2.17 -12.02 -34.54
CA GLU A 15 1.00 -11.50 -35.23
C GLU A 15 -0.29 -11.77 -34.42
N ASP A 16 -0.38 -12.92 -33.75
CA ASP A 16 -1.50 -13.20 -32.82
C ASP A 16 -1.51 -12.19 -31.65
N PHE A 17 -0.35 -11.88 -31.07
CA PHE A 17 -0.25 -10.87 -30.01
C PHE A 17 -0.61 -9.47 -30.51
N LYS A 18 -0.31 -9.16 -31.77
CA LYS A 18 -0.65 -7.87 -32.38
C LYS A 18 -2.17 -7.65 -32.42
N ASN A 19 -2.96 -8.70 -32.58
CA ASN A 19 -4.42 -8.61 -32.51
C ASN A 19 -4.88 -8.19 -31.11
N LEU A 20 -4.35 -8.84 -30.07
CA LEU A 20 -4.61 -8.47 -28.67
C LEU A 20 -4.15 -7.03 -28.37
N TYR A 21 -2.94 -6.65 -28.83
CA TYR A 21 -2.42 -5.29 -28.66
C TYR A 21 -3.34 -4.24 -29.31
N ASN A 22 -3.81 -4.49 -30.54
CA ASN A 22 -4.70 -3.58 -31.24
C ASN A 22 -6.04 -3.42 -30.50
N HIS A 23 -6.59 -4.51 -29.98
CA HIS A 23 -7.79 -4.46 -29.13
C HIS A 23 -7.54 -3.61 -27.88
N MET A 24 -6.41 -3.82 -27.18
CA MET A 24 -6.03 -3.00 -26.01
C MET A 24 -5.92 -1.50 -26.35
N VAL A 25 -5.41 -1.16 -27.55
CA VAL A 25 -5.37 0.24 -28.01
C VAL A 25 -6.78 0.78 -28.25
N GLN A 26 -7.65 0.00 -28.89
CA GLN A 26 -9.01 0.41 -29.27
C GLN A 26 -9.90 0.68 -28.06
N VAL A 27 -9.92 -0.21 -27.06
CA VAL A 27 -10.75 -0.06 -25.86
C VAL A 27 -10.42 1.20 -25.02
N ARG A 28 -9.26 1.81 -25.27
CA ARG A 28 -8.78 3.03 -24.60
C ARG A 28 -9.01 4.30 -25.43
N GLN A 29 -9.55 4.20 -26.65
CA GLN A 29 -9.83 5.39 -27.46
C GLN A 29 -11.09 6.09 -26.97
N PRO A 30 -11.10 7.45 -26.91
CA PRO A 30 -12.30 8.19 -26.58
C PRO A 30 -13.47 7.83 -27.50
N GLY A 31 -14.63 7.49 -26.91
CA GLY A 31 -15.82 7.13 -27.65
C GLY A 31 -15.85 5.70 -28.21
N PHE A 32 -14.88 4.86 -27.86
CA PHE A 32 -14.97 3.43 -28.11
C PHE A 32 -16.20 2.85 -27.42
N LYS A 33 -16.92 1.99 -28.15
CA LYS A 33 -18.04 1.19 -27.66
C LYS A 33 -17.78 -0.23 -28.12
N PHE A 34 -18.20 -1.20 -27.31
CA PHE A 34 -18.26 -2.57 -27.77
C PHE A 34 -19.35 -2.69 -28.84
N ASP A 35 -19.19 -3.64 -29.75
CA ASP A 35 -20.21 -3.93 -30.75
C ASP A 35 -21.43 -4.53 -30.04
N ASP A 36 -22.38 -3.65 -29.71
CA ASP A 36 -23.67 -3.99 -29.11
C ASP A 36 -24.76 -4.16 -30.19
N GLU A 37 -24.40 -3.98 -31.48
CA GLU A 37 -25.31 -4.12 -32.61
C GLU A 37 -25.51 -5.60 -32.94
N GLY A 38 -26.65 -6.14 -32.52
CA GLY A 38 -27.06 -7.51 -32.82
C GLY A 38 -27.32 -7.75 -34.31
N PRO A 39 -27.39 -9.02 -34.72
CA PRO A 39 -27.68 -9.37 -36.10
C PRO A 39 -29.03 -8.79 -36.55
N ASN A 40 -29.03 -8.17 -37.72
CA ASN A 40 -30.22 -7.51 -38.29
C ASN A 40 -30.91 -8.45 -39.28
N PHE A 41 -32.09 -8.95 -38.91
CA PHE A 41 -32.88 -9.87 -39.71
C PHE A 41 -34.12 -9.18 -40.30
N ASP A 42 -34.38 -9.42 -41.58
CA ASP A 42 -35.65 -9.04 -42.23
C ASP A 42 -36.71 -10.12 -41.96
N TRP A 43 -37.23 -10.11 -40.73
CA TRP A 43 -38.24 -11.08 -40.27
C TRP A 43 -39.48 -11.14 -41.16
N ASP A 44 -39.80 -10.05 -41.85
CA ASP A 44 -41.02 -9.92 -42.66
C ASP A 44 -40.90 -10.64 -44.02
N ASN A 45 -39.68 -10.82 -44.54
CA ASN A 45 -39.43 -11.44 -45.85
C ASN A 45 -38.58 -12.73 -45.78
N MET A 46 -38.20 -13.19 -44.58
CA MET A 46 -37.36 -14.37 -44.39
C MET A 46 -38.12 -15.68 -44.70
N PRO A 47 -37.57 -16.59 -45.53
CA PRO A 47 -38.13 -17.92 -45.76
C PRO A 47 -38.17 -18.75 -44.47
N GLU A 48 -39.20 -19.58 -44.30
CA GLU A 48 -39.40 -20.41 -43.10
C GLU A 48 -38.21 -21.37 -42.82
N GLU A 49 -37.51 -21.80 -43.87
CA GLU A 49 -36.30 -22.64 -43.78
C GLU A 49 -35.07 -21.89 -43.23
N GLU A 50 -35.06 -20.55 -43.28
CA GLU A 50 -33.96 -19.70 -42.81
C GLU A 50 -34.20 -19.15 -41.40
N VAL A 51 -35.45 -19.22 -40.90
CA VAL A 51 -35.85 -18.74 -39.57
C VAL A 51 -35.12 -19.47 -38.45
N GLU A 52 -34.89 -20.78 -38.58
CA GLU A 52 -34.20 -21.57 -37.55
C GLU A 52 -32.73 -21.16 -37.42
N ALA A 53 -32.05 -20.88 -38.54
CA ALA A 53 -30.68 -20.37 -38.54
C ALA A 53 -30.58 -18.95 -37.97
N ALA A 54 -31.54 -18.07 -38.31
CA ALA A 54 -31.60 -16.71 -37.77
C ALA A 54 -31.89 -16.70 -36.26
N LEU A 55 -32.73 -17.62 -35.77
CA LEU A 55 -32.97 -17.80 -34.34
C LEU A 55 -31.74 -18.37 -33.63
N GLU A 56 -31.00 -19.28 -34.23
CA GLU A 56 -29.75 -19.80 -33.67
C GLU A 56 -28.68 -18.71 -33.58
N GLU A 57 -28.54 -17.87 -34.61
CA GLU A 57 -27.64 -16.72 -34.62
C GLU A 57 -28.06 -15.65 -33.60
N LEU A 58 -29.36 -15.34 -33.49
CA LEU A 58 -29.88 -14.42 -32.47
C LEU A 58 -29.66 -14.95 -31.05
N ASN A 59 -29.96 -16.22 -30.80
CA ASN A 59 -29.76 -16.82 -29.47
C ASN A 59 -28.28 -16.87 -29.11
N THR A 60 -27.40 -17.17 -30.07
CA THR A 60 -25.95 -17.13 -29.87
C THR A 60 -25.50 -15.71 -29.50
N PHE A 61 -25.96 -14.69 -30.23
CA PHE A 61 -25.69 -13.30 -29.88
C PHE A 61 -26.22 -12.93 -28.49
N LEU A 62 -27.44 -13.34 -28.13
CA LEU A 62 -28.01 -13.05 -26.82
C LEU A 62 -27.24 -13.73 -25.68
N ASP A 63 -26.82 -14.99 -25.86
CA ASP A 63 -25.95 -15.71 -24.92
C ASP A 63 -24.58 -15.02 -24.80
N GLU A 64 -24.06 -14.51 -25.92
CA GLU A 64 -22.85 -13.68 -26.00
C GLU A 64 -22.95 -12.39 -25.19
N GLN A 65 -24.13 -11.77 -25.16
CA GLN A 65 -24.38 -10.55 -24.38
C GLN A 65 -24.55 -10.80 -22.87
N VAL A 66 -24.74 -12.05 -22.41
CA VAL A 66 -24.83 -12.35 -20.97
C VAL A 66 -23.47 -12.20 -20.27
N GLU A 67 -22.39 -12.63 -20.93
CA GLU A 67 -21.00 -12.54 -20.43
C GLU A 67 -20.04 -12.16 -21.58
N PRO A 68 -20.17 -10.94 -22.14
CA PRO A 68 -19.51 -10.56 -23.39
C PRO A 68 -17.98 -10.59 -23.31
N GLU A 69 -17.41 -10.39 -22.12
CA GLU A 69 -15.98 -10.54 -21.86
C GLU A 69 -15.46 -11.97 -22.08
N LYS A 70 -16.26 -13.01 -21.82
CA LYS A 70 -15.84 -14.40 -22.04
C LYS A 70 -15.69 -14.72 -23.53
N TYR A 71 -16.54 -14.13 -24.35
CA TYR A 71 -16.50 -14.32 -25.79
C TYR A 71 -15.37 -13.54 -26.43
N ARG A 72 -15.17 -12.26 -26.04
CA ARG A 72 -13.99 -11.49 -26.44
C ARG A 72 -12.69 -12.20 -26.05
N TYR A 73 -12.64 -12.76 -24.83
CA TYR A 73 -11.50 -13.56 -24.38
C TYR A 73 -11.24 -14.78 -25.30
N LYS A 74 -12.29 -15.53 -25.65
CA LYS A 74 -12.19 -16.71 -26.53
C LYS A 74 -11.73 -16.34 -27.94
N GLU A 75 -12.13 -15.18 -28.46
CA GLU A 75 -11.75 -14.71 -29.78
C GLU A 75 -10.30 -14.18 -29.81
N LEU A 76 -9.91 -13.39 -28.81
CA LEU A 76 -8.64 -12.66 -28.79
C LEU A 76 -7.47 -13.47 -28.21
N ILE A 77 -7.75 -14.48 -27.38
CA ILE A 77 -6.72 -15.29 -26.72
C ILE A 77 -6.69 -16.70 -27.34
N PRO A 78 -5.66 -17.02 -28.16
CA PRO A 78 -5.51 -18.34 -28.75
C PRO A 78 -5.41 -19.45 -27.68
N ALA A 79 -5.83 -20.66 -28.03
CA ALA A 79 -5.86 -21.80 -27.12
C ALA A 79 -4.52 -22.08 -26.41
N TYR A 80 -3.38 -21.91 -27.12
CA TYR A 80 -2.05 -22.10 -26.52
C TYR A 80 -1.72 -21.03 -25.47
N ALA A 81 -2.17 -19.79 -25.69
CA ALA A 81 -1.92 -18.69 -24.78
C ALA A 81 -2.82 -18.83 -23.55
N LYS A 82 -4.08 -19.21 -23.77
CA LYS A 82 -5.02 -19.61 -22.71
C LYS A 82 -4.42 -20.70 -21.82
N GLU A 83 -3.98 -21.81 -22.40
CA GLU A 83 -3.38 -22.92 -21.63
C GLU A 83 -2.16 -22.45 -20.81
N PHE A 84 -1.30 -21.61 -21.39
CA PHE A 84 -0.17 -21.04 -20.66
C PHE A 84 -0.63 -20.18 -19.47
N LEU A 85 -1.59 -19.29 -19.67
CA LEU A 85 -2.10 -18.37 -18.66
C LEU A 85 -2.86 -19.11 -17.55
N GLU A 86 -3.67 -20.11 -17.87
CA GLU A 86 -4.35 -20.96 -16.89
C GLU A 86 -3.33 -21.72 -16.02
N ASN A 87 -2.27 -22.25 -16.64
CA ASN A 87 -1.19 -22.91 -15.90
C ASN A 87 -0.38 -21.95 -15.03
N TYR A 88 -0.18 -20.71 -15.49
CA TYR A 88 0.42 -19.64 -14.66
C TYR A 88 -0.45 -19.32 -13.44
N VAL A 89 -1.74 -19.05 -13.64
CA VAL A 89 -2.70 -18.76 -12.56
C VAL A 89 -2.76 -19.94 -11.59
N LYS A 90 -2.80 -21.17 -12.10
CA LYS A 90 -2.76 -22.38 -11.27
C LYS A 90 -1.46 -22.45 -10.45
N ASN A 91 -0.31 -22.16 -11.04
CA ASN A 91 0.96 -22.17 -10.33
C ASN A 91 1.01 -21.10 -9.23
N GLU A 92 0.45 -19.92 -9.48
CA GLU A 92 0.34 -18.84 -8.48
C GLU A 92 -0.67 -19.17 -7.38
N ASN A 93 -1.82 -19.77 -7.71
CA ASN A 93 -2.81 -20.26 -6.76
C ASN A 93 -2.22 -21.34 -5.84
N GLU A 94 -1.44 -22.26 -6.40
CA GLU A 94 -0.73 -23.30 -5.64
C GLU A 94 0.34 -22.70 -4.69
N LYS A 95 1.03 -21.63 -5.08
CA LYS A 95 2.00 -20.92 -4.20
C LYS A 95 1.30 -20.09 -3.11
N SER A 96 0.18 -19.45 -3.43
CA SER A 96 -0.55 -18.53 -2.55
C SER A 96 -1.59 -19.23 -1.65
N GLY A 97 -1.87 -20.52 -1.88
CA GLY A 97 -2.85 -21.29 -1.12
C GLY A 97 -4.31 -20.95 -1.46
N TYR A 98 -4.55 -20.30 -2.60
CA TYR A 98 -5.88 -19.96 -3.09
C TYR A 98 -6.48 -21.14 -3.86
N PHE A 99 -7.68 -21.61 -3.48
CA PHE A 99 -8.35 -22.77 -4.07
C PHE A 99 -9.53 -22.40 -5.00
N GLY A 100 -9.49 -21.22 -5.62
CA GLY A 100 -10.45 -20.85 -6.68
C GLY A 100 -10.07 -21.50 -8.02
N GLU A 101 -11.04 -21.63 -8.93
CA GLU A 101 -10.76 -22.06 -10.31
C GLU A 101 -9.74 -21.09 -10.94
N PRO A 102 -8.70 -21.62 -11.64
CA PRO A 102 -7.69 -20.77 -12.27
C PRO A 102 -8.32 -20.04 -13.45
N ASP A 103 -8.74 -18.80 -13.21
CA ASP A 103 -9.47 -18.02 -14.20
C ASP A 103 -8.54 -17.08 -14.98
N ALA A 104 -8.07 -17.54 -16.14
CA ALA A 104 -7.29 -16.73 -17.06
C ALA A 104 -8.06 -15.54 -17.65
N LEU A 105 -9.41 -15.53 -17.56
CA LEU A 105 -10.24 -14.37 -17.89
C LEU A 105 -9.90 -13.15 -17.02
N SER A 106 -9.51 -13.38 -15.76
CA SER A 106 -9.08 -12.30 -14.87
C SER A 106 -7.85 -11.54 -15.38
N ILE A 107 -6.94 -12.23 -16.10
CA ILE A 107 -5.78 -11.60 -16.75
C ILE A 107 -6.26 -10.78 -17.94
N PHE A 108 -7.18 -11.31 -18.75
CA PHE A 108 -7.76 -10.59 -19.88
C PHE A 108 -8.50 -9.32 -19.45
N ASN A 109 -9.40 -9.42 -18.46
CA ASN A 109 -10.09 -8.27 -17.88
C ASN A 109 -9.12 -7.22 -17.33
N TYR A 110 -8.00 -7.67 -16.74
CA TYR A 110 -6.93 -6.76 -16.35
C TYR A 110 -6.29 -6.07 -17.56
N LEU A 111 -5.99 -6.77 -18.66
CA LEU A 111 -5.44 -6.13 -19.86
C LEU A 111 -6.42 -5.15 -20.50
N GLU A 112 -7.71 -5.44 -20.46
CA GLU A 112 -8.77 -4.61 -21.04
C GLU A 112 -8.98 -3.34 -20.21
N PHE A 113 -9.20 -3.47 -18.90
CA PHE A 113 -9.65 -2.37 -18.03
C PHE A 113 -8.67 -2.01 -16.91
N GLY A 114 -7.92 -2.97 -16.37
CA GLY A 114 -7.07 -2.77 -15.20
C GLY A 114 -5.64 -2.29 -15.50
N PHE A 115 -5.19 -2.43 -16.74
CA PHE A 115 -3.85 -2.02 -17.15
C PHE A 115 -3.91 -0.55 -17.60
N GLU A 116 -3.89 0.35 -16.63
CA GLU A 116 -4.03 1.81 -16.77
C GLU A 116 -2.80 2.46 -17.43
N VAL A 117 -2.59 2.11 -18.70
CA VAL A 117 -1.52 2.64 -19.54
C VAL A 117 -2.07 3.02 -20.91
N ASP A 118 -1.46 4.04 -21.50
CA ASP A 118 -1.59 4.39 -22.91
C ASP A 118 -0.63 3.53 -23.72
N MET A 119 -1.16 2.71 -24.63
CA MET A 119 -0.37 1.82 -25.48
C MET A 119 0.23 2.61 -26.65
N ASP A 120 1.47 3.10 -26.48
CA ASP A 120 2.11 4.00 -27.43
C ASP A 120 2.51 3.28 -28.73
N HIS A 121 3.31 2.21 -28.64
CA HIS A 121 3.81 1.50 -29.82
C HIS A 121 4.10 0.02 -29.60
N LEU A 122 3.81 -0.80 -30.61
CA LEU A 122 4.35 -2.15 -30.77
C LEU A 122 5.24 -2.20 -32.02
N LYS A 123 6.53 -2.46 -31.85
CA LYS A 123 7.53 -2.42 -32.94
C LYS A 123 8.35 -3.70 -32.97
N LYS A 124 8.61 -4.24 -34.17
CA LYS A 124 9.72 -5.19 -34.38
C LYS A 124 11.01 -4.39 -34.45
N ILE A 125 12.00 -4.73 -33.62
CA ILE A 125 13.36 -4.19 -33.71
C ILE A 125 14.11 -4.92 -34.83
N ASN A 126 13.93 -6.24 -34.92
CA ASN A 126 14.41 -7.11 -36.00
C ASN A 126 13.58 -8.40 -36.04
N GLU A 127 13.98 -9.39 -36.85
CA GLU A 127 13.27 -10.67 -37.00
C GLU A 127 13.16 -11.50 -35.70
N HIS A 128 14.03 -11.23 -34.71
CA HIS A 128 14.12 -12.01 -33.48
C HIS A 128 13.80 -11.20 -32.22
N SER A 129 13.44 -9.92 -32.35
CA SER A 129 13.17 -9.06 -31.20
C SER A 129 12.17 -7.96 -31.50
N GLY A 130 11.39 -7.63 -30.50
CA GLY A 130 10.42 -6.55 -30.52
C GLY A 130 10.47 -5.72 -29.25
N ILE A 131 9.75 -4.61 -29.30
CA ILE A 131 9.53 -3.73 -28.17
C ILE A 131 8.08 -3.29 -28.15
N VAL A 132 7.52 -3.26 -26.94
CA VAL A 132 6.27 -2.58 -26.66
C VAL A 132 6.58 -1.38 -25.78
N GLU A 133 6.10 -0.22 -26.20
CA GLU A 133 6.23 1.08 -25.55
C GLU A 133 4.84 1.51 -25.09
N PHE A 134 4.75 2.01 -23.87
CA PHE A 134 3.50 2.47 -23.28
C PHE A 134 3.80 3.57 -22.27
N SER A 135 2.81 4.41 -21.99
CA SER A 135 2.91 5.54 -21.08
C SER A 135 1.81 5.46 -20.03
N THR A 136 2.02 6.10 -18.88
CA THR A 136 1.02 6.15 -17.82
C THR A 136 1.16 7.46 -17.08
N GLY A 137 0.03 8.06 -16.71
CA GLY A 137 -0.02 9.19 -15.78
C GLY A 137 0.07 8.77 -14.32
N ASN A 138 -0.09 7.48 -14.03
CA ASN A 138 -0.16 6.93 -12.68
C ASN A 138 1.16 6.26 -12.33
N TYR A 139 1.85 6.74 -11.29
CA TYR A 139 3.12 6.16 -10.84
C TYR A 139 3.24 6.13 -9.31
N PRO A 140 3.63 4.98 -8.69
CA PRO A 140 3.96 3.69 -9.30
C PRO A 140 2.73 2.99 -9.91
N PHE A 141 2.92 2.28 -11.04
CA PHE A 141 1.86 1.52 -11.69
C PHE A 141 2.04 0.02 -11.40
N GLY A 142 0.98 -0.63 -10.93
CA GLY A 142 0.97 -2.05 -10.58
C GLY A 142 0.64 -2.97 -11.76
N GLY A 143 1.00 -4.25 -11.63
CA GLY A 143 0.52 -5.33 -12.52
C GLY A 143 1.25 -5.53 -13.86
N LEU A 144 2.42 -4.89 -14.04
CA LEU A 144 3.34 -5.15 -15.16
C LEU A 144 3.67 -6.65 -15.34
N GLU A 145 3.68 -7.42 -14.25
CA GLU A 145 3.90 -8.87 -14.26
C GLU A 145 2.86 -9.61 -15.12
N ARG A 146 1.57 -9.27 -15.00
CA ARG A 146 0.50 -9.91 -15.79
C ARG A 146 0.70 -9.68 -17.28
N PHE A 147 1.16 -8.48 -17.65
CA PHE A 147 1.49 -8.15 -19.04
C PHE A 147 2.75 -8.89 -19.52
N ILE A 148 3.77 -9.02 -18.66
CA ILE A 148 4.98 -9.83 -18.94
C ILE A 148 4.63 -11.31 -19.16
N MET A 149 3.73 -11.88 -18.35
CA MET A 149 3.26 -13.25 -18.52
C MET A 149 2.40 -13.43 -19.77
N THR A 150 1.61 -12.41 -20.12
CA THR A 150 0.89 -12.37 -21.39
C THR A 150 1.86 -12.42 -22.56
N LEU A 151 2.90 -11.57 -22.59
CA LEU A 151 3.93 -11.65 -23.63
C LEU A 151 4.59 -13.04 -23.69
N ALA A 152 4.91 -13.63 -22.54
CA ALA A 152 5.47 -14.98 -22.47
C ALA A 152 4.51 -16.06 -23.04
N ALA A 153 3.20 -15.92 -22.84
CA ALA A 153 2.18 -16.83 -23.38
C ALA A 153 2.19 -16.85 -24.93
N TYR A 154 2.51 -15.72 -25.56
CA TYR A 154 2.70 -15.58 -27.01
C TYR A 154 4.13 -15.91 -27.47
N GLU A 155 4.95 -16.54 -26.62
CA GLU A 155 6.37 -16.81 -26.90
C GLU A 155 7.18 -15.55 -27.26
N LEU A 156 6.71 -14.39 -26.80
CA LEU A 156 7.38 -13.10 -26.90
C LEU A 156 8.18 -12.87 -25.63
N LYS A 157 9.24 -13.65 -25.43
CA LYS A 157 9.95 -13.76 -24.15
C LYS A 157 10.61 -12.42 -23.76
N PRO A 158 10.12 -11.72 -22.73
CA PRO A 158 10.71 -10.47 -22.25
C PRO A 158 12.17 -10.62 -21.83
N VAL A 159 13.02 -9.64 -22.15
CA VAL A 159 14.47 -9.66 -21.85
C VAL A 159 14.96 -8.38 -21.19
N ALA A 160 14.24 -7.28 -21.36
CA ALA A 160 14.50 -6.04 -20.65
C ALA A 160 13.21 -5.23 -20.53
N CYS A 161 13.11 -4.39 -19.51
CA CYS A 161 12.06 -3.41 -19.38
C CYS A 161 12.59 -2.13 -18.74
N PHE A 162 11.86 -1.03 -18.91
CA PHE A 162 11.96 0.11 -18.00
C PHE A 162 10.73 0.05 -17.11
N ASP A 163 10.94 -0.25 -15.82
CA ASP A 163 9.87 -0.38 -14.83
C ASP A 163 9.32 0.97 -14.33
N GLY A 164 9.86 2.07 -14.88
CA GLY A 164 9.53 3.45 -14.52
C GLY A 164 10.55 4.11 -13.60
N PHE A 165 11.39 3.33 -12.91
CA PHE A 165 12.51 3.83 -12.12
C PHE A 165 13.84 3.51 -12.80
N ASN A 166 14.02 2.27 -13.26
CA ASN A 166 15.28 1.73 -13.71
C ASN A 166 15.15 0.91 -15.00
N PRO A 167 16.16 0.95 -15.88
CA PRO A 167 16.31 -0.05 -16.92
C PRO A 167 16.70 -1.39 -16.29
N CYS A 168 15.86 -2.39 -16.47
CA CYS A 168 15.95 -3.70 -15.87
C CYS A 168 16.19 -4.77 -16.94
N LYS A 169 17.05 -5.74 -16.63
CA LYS A 169 17.24 -6.95 -17.44
C LYS A 169 16.44 -8.09 -16.83
N ILE A 170 15.67 -8.78 -17.65
CA ILE A 170 14.84 -9.90 -17.23
C ILE A 170 15.60 -11.20 -17.43
N HIS A 171 15.78 -11.97 -16.36
CA HIS A 171 16.39 -13.29 -16.38
C HIS A 171 15.36 -14.34 -15.96
N TRP A 172 14.86 -15.12 -16.92
CA TRP A 172 13.89 -16.17 -16.65
C TRP A 172 14.51 -17.33 -15.90
N THR A 173 13.98 -17.64 -14.72
CA THR A 173 14.41 -18.75 -13.85
C THR A 173 13.54 -19.99 -14.03
N SER A 174 12.30 -19.81 -14.49
CA SER A 174 11.41 -20.89 -14.91
C SER A 174 10.47 -20.44 -16.04
N THR A 175 9.49 -21.25 -16.40
CA THR A 175 8.42 -20.88 -17.34
C THR A 175 7.57 -19.71 -16.82
N PHE A 176 7.36 -19.65 -15.51
CA PHE A 176 6.45 -18.70 -14.84
C PHE A 176 7.17 -17.80 -13.82
N ALA A 177 8.50 -17.74 -13.86
CA ALA A 177 9.28 -16.92 -12.93
C ALA A 177 10.50 -16.32 -13.61
N TYR A 178 10.82 -15.08 -13.23
CA TYR A 178 11.98 -14.34 -13.69
C TYR A 178 12.52 -13.42 -12.59
N ASP A 179 13.82 -13.15 -12.65
CA ASP A 179 14.48 -12.14 -11.84
C ASP A 179 14.65 -10.86 -12.66
N SER A 180 14.43 -9.70 -12.04
CA SER A 180 14.69 -8.39 -12.63
C SER A 180 15.99 -7.82 -12.08
N ILE A 181 16.99 -7.63 -12.94
CA ILE A 181 18.32 -7.13 -12.57
C ILE A 181 18.44 -5.68 -13.04
N VAL A 182 18.51 -4.74 -12.10
CA VAL A 182 18.72 -3.32 -12.38
C VAL A 182 20.06 -3.12 -13.09
N SER A 183 20.01 -2.57 -14.30
CA SER A 183 21.20 -2.29 -15.10
C SER A 183 21.88 -1.04 -14.58
N THR A 184 22.73 -1.18 -13.55
CA THR A 184 23.58 -0.10 -13.06
C THR A 184 24.52 0.37 -14.17
N LYS A 185 24.21 1.50 -14.83
CA LYS A 185 25.26 2.25 -15.53
C LYS A 185 26.30 2.62 -14.49
N LYS A 186 27.52 2.07 -14.62
CA LYS A 186 28.66 2.49 -13.80
C LYS A 186 28.80 4.00 -13.94
N ASN A 187 28.46 4.70 -12.87
CA ASN A 187 28.74 6.12 -12.75
C ASN A 187 30.26 6.31 -12.89
N PRO A 188 30.76 7.12 -13.86
CA PRO A 188 32.19 7.36 -14.05
C PRO A 188 32.87 7.98 -12.81
N PHE A 189 32.09 8.45 -11.83
CA PHE A 189 32.57 8.95 -10.55
C PHE A 189 32.91 7.88 -9.49
N SER A 190 32.62 6.59 -9.75
CA SER A 190 32.97 5.49 -8.84
C SER A 190 34.48 5.20 -8.72
N LYS A 191 35.32 5.85 -9.55
CA LYS A 191 36.78 5.79 -9.43
C LYS A 191 37.36 6.76 -8.38
N ILE A 192 36.61 7.75 -7.92
CA ILE A 192 37.13 8.78 -6.98
C ILE A 192 36.98 8.33 -5.51
N THR A 193 35.98 7.52 -5.19
CA THR A 193 35.78 7.03 -3.81
C THR A 193 36.76 5.91 -3.41
N LYS A 194 37.42 5.26 -4.37
CA LYS A 194 38.45 4.25 -4.11
C LYS A 194 39.83 4.83 -3.77
N TRP A 195 39.99 6.16 -3.85
CA TRP A 195 41.26 6.84 -3.55
C TRP A 195 41.31 7.49 -2.16
N ILE A 196 40.17 7.62 -1.47
CA ILE A 196 40.08 8.22 -0.12
C ILE A 196 40.10 7.16 1.00
N SER A 197 39.97 5.87 0.69
CA SER A 197 39.94 4.80 1.71
C SER A 197 41.33 4.28 2.15
N ASN A 198 42.43 4.86 1.68
CA ASN A 198 43.80 4.41 2.01
C ASN A 198 44.67 5.58 2.51
N SER A 199 44.47 5.98 3.77
CA SER A 199 45.49 6.72 4.53
C SER A 199 45.17 6.74 6.04
N PHE A 200 45.85 5.87 6.78
CA PHE A 200 46.62 6.23 7.98
C PHE A 200 45.99 6.89 9.22
N PHE A 201 44.69 6.73 9.54
CA PHE A 201 44.16 7.23 10.84
C PHE A 201 43.30 6.25 11.66
N LYS A 202 43.18 4.98 11.27
CA LYS A 202 42.34 3.98 11.98
C LYS A 202 42.97 3.32 13.22
N LYS A 203 44.09 3.80 13.77
CA LYS A 203 44.77 3.15 14.91
C LYS A 203 44.99 4.00 16.18
N SER A 204 44.49 5.24 16.25
CA SER A 204 44.75 6.10 17.42
C SER A 204 43.53 6.51 18.27
N LEU A 205 42.30 6.13 17.91
CA LEU A 205 41.09 6.58 18.62
C LEU A 205 40.28 5.45 19.28
N PHE A 206 40.80 4.22 19.29
CA PHE A 206 40.10 3.06 19.87
C PHE A 206 40.47 2.78 21.34
N LEU A 207 41.40 3.55 21.92
CA LEU A 207 41.90 3.32 23.29
C LEU A 207 41.46 4.36 24.32
N VAL A 208 40.70 5.38 23.93
CA VAL A 208 40.23 6.46 24.84
C VAL A 208 38.73 6.36 25.15
N LEU A 209 37.94 5.63 24.35
CA LEU A 209 36.50 5.44 24.62
C LEU A 209 36.17 4.33 25.64
N PHE A 210 37.14 3.47 25.99
CA PHE A 210 36.91 2.35 26.92
C PHE A 210 37.04 2.72 28.40
N LEU A 211 37.31 4.00 28.73
CA LEU A 211 37.62 4.45 30.10
C LEU A 211 36.58 5.39 30.73
N ILE A 212 35.43 5.65 30.08
CA ILE A 212 34.39 6.56 30.61
C ILE A 212 33.03 5.88 30.92
N CYS A 213 32.80 4.62 30.59
CA CYS A 213 31.47 3.98 30.78
C CYS A 213 31.33 3.07 32.02
N ASN A 214 32.19 3.21 33.03
CA ASN A 214 31.90 2.66 34.36
C ASN A 214 31.69 3.82 35.32
N ILE A 215 30.61 3.73 36.11
CA ILE A 215 30.08 4.69 37.10
C ILE A 215 28.89 5.51 36.55
N LEU A 216 27.68 4.93 36.60
CA LEU A 216 26.59 5.47 37.42
C LEU A 216 25.47 4.41 37.62
N SER A 217 25.18 4.20 38.90
CA SER A 217 24.00 3.61 39.56
C SER A 217 22.66 4.02 38.91
N ALA A 218 21.49 3.41 39.10
CA ALA A 218 20.93 2.69 40.24
C ALA A 218 19.61 2.01 39.82
N GLN A 219 19.14 1.07 40.66
CA GLN A 219 17.78 0.51 40.67
C GLN A 219 16.70 1.58 40.43
N ILE A 220 15.78 1.34 39.50
CA ILE A 220 14.45 1.96 39.48
C ILE A 220 13.42 0.86 39.18
N ASP A 221 12.42 0.80 40.05
CA ASP A 221 11.26 -0.07 40.07
C ASP A 221 10.62 -0.32 38.70
N THR A 222 10.54 -1.60 38.34
CA THR A 222 9.73 -2.11 37.24
C THR A 222 8.26 -2.15 37.64
N SER A 223 7.59 -1.00 37.64
CA SER A 223 6.13 -0.93 37.63
C SER A 223 5.65 0.40 37.05
N THR A 224 5.78 0.56 35.73
CA THR A 224 4.94 1.49 34.96
C THR A 224 4.53 0.81 33.66
N CYS A 225 3.36 0.16 33.70
CA CYS A 225 2.67 -0.31 32.51
C CYS A 225 2.20 0.91 31.72
N VAL A 226 2.93 1.24 30.65
CA VAL A 226 2.53 2.26 29.67
C VAL A 226 2.93 1.75 28.28
N VAL A 227 2.14 0.85 27.70
CA VAL A 227 2.08 0.70 26.24
C VAL A 227 1.09 1.75 25.75
N ASN A 228 1.55 2.99 25.73
CA ASN A 228 0.95 4.08 24.97
C ASN A 228 1.88 5.27 25.01
N ASN A 229 2.41 5.64 23.84
CA ASN A 229 2.93 6.94 23.47
C ASN A 229 3.24 7.87 24.65
N LYS A 230 4.27 7.52 25.42
CA LYS A 230 5.08 8.56 26.01
C LYS A 230 5.80 9.14 24.80
N ILE A 231 5.21 10.20 24.23
CA ILE A 231 5.98 11.22 23.53
C ILE A 231 7.24 11.35 24.35
N ILE A 232 8.35 10.93 23.77
CA ILE A 232 9.65 11.15 24.37
C ILE A 232 9.68 12.66 24.56
N LYS A 233 9.42 13.12 25.79
CA LYS A 233 9.90 14.40 26.29
C LYS A 233 11.41 14.21 26.39
N THR A 234 12.07 14.05 25.25
CA THR A 234 13.36 14.68 25.08
C THR A 234 13.12 16.13 25.44
N ASN A 235 14.06 16.73 26.15
CA ASN A 235 14.13 18.17 26.32
C ASN A 235 14.37 18.86 24.95
N THR A 236 13.61 18.53 23.91
CA THR A 236 13.48 19.28 22.67
C THR A 236 12.58 20.48 22.96
N LYS A 237 13.02 21.34 23.89
CA LYS A 237 12.43 22.68 24.01
C LYS A 237 12.69 23.52 22.75
N ASP A 238 13.59 23.07 21.88
CA ASP A 238 14.08 23.82 20.73
C ASP A 238 14.24 22.94 19.48
N VAL A 239 13.19 22.23 19.02
CA VAL A 239 13.14 21.61 17.66
C VAL A 239 11.79 21.97 17.04
N LEU A 240 11.79 22.71 15.92
CA LEU A 240 10.58 22.94 15.13
C LEU A 240 10.42 21.76 14.18
N VAL A 241 9.44 20.89 14.45
CA VAL A 241 9.11 19.76 13.58
C VAL A 241 7.91 20.16 12.71
N LEU A 242 8.11 20.26 11.40
CA LEU A 242 7.04 20.50 10.42
C LEU A 242 6.46 19.16 9.96
N GLU A 243 5.90 18.42 10.91
CA GLU A 243 5.20 17.15 10.67
C GLU A 243 3.70 17.41 10.59
N LYS A 244 3.05 16.91 9.54
CA LYS A 244 1.61 17.09 9.35
C LYS A 244 0.88 16.53 10.57
N PRO A 245 -0.07 17.26 11.17
CA PRO A 245 -0.84 16.76 12.31
C PRO A 245 -1.66 15.53 11.93
N GLU A 246 -1.56 14.47 12.74
CA GLU A 246 -2.33 13.23 12.59
C GLU A 246 -3.19 12.96 13.82
N PHE A 247 -4.29 12.24 13.63
CA PHE A 247 -5.12 11.76 14.73
C PHE A 247 -4.46 10.58 15.44
N PRO A 248 -4.59 10.45 16.76
CA PRO A 248 -4.12 9.26 17.46
C PRO A 248 -4.84 8.00 16.99
N THR A 249 -4.08 6.94 16.69
CA THR A 249 -4.57 5.60 16.35
C THR A 249 -4.12 4.59 17.42
N PRO A 250 -4.76 4.57 18.61
CA PRO A 250 -4.33 3.72 19.73
C PRO A 250 -4.35 2.22 19.41
N GLU A 251 -5.19 1.80 18.47
CA GLU A 251 -5.22 0.43 17.95
C GLU A 251 -3.95 0.05 17.21
N ASP A 252 -3.27 0.99 16.55
CA ASP A 252 -2.06 0.71 15.77
C ASP A 252 -0.92 0.27 16.67
N ALA A 253 -0.82 0.87 17.86
CA ALA A 253 0.16 0.48 18.88
C ALA A 253 -0.12 -0.92 19.47
N LEU A 254 -1.37 -1.36 19.50
CA LEU A 254 -1.76 -2.68 20.03
C LEU A 254 -1.81 -3.77 18.96
N LEU A 255 -1.92 -3.40 17.69
CA LEU A 255 -2.00 -4.31 16.56
C LEU A 255 -0.73 -4.26 15.71
N PHE A 256 0.32 -3.57 16.16
CA PHE A 256 1.56 -3.42 15.38
C PHE A 256 2.10 -4.77 14.94
N PHE A 257 2.08 -5.79 15.82
CA PHE A 257 2.56 -7.14 15.51
C PHE A 257 1.70 -7.87 14.44
N LEU A 258 0.51 -7.38 14.09
CA LEU A 258 -0.38 -7.98 13.09
C LEU A 258 -0.27 -7.32 11.70
N SER A 259 0.53 -6.27 11.55
CA SER A 259 0.69 -5.55 10.30
C SER A 259 2.16 -5.57 9.88
N GLU A 260 2.45 -6.26 8.79
CA GLU A 260 3.81 -6.21 8.22
C GLU A 260 4.19 -4.76 7.91
N ASP A 261 3.33 -3.98 7.25
CA ASP A 261 3.63 -2.57 6.92
C ASP A 261 4.00 -1.72 8.14
N LYS A 262 3.33 -1.92 9.28
CA LYS A 262 3.63 -1.18 10.51
C LYS A 262 4.92 -1.64 11.18
N ILE A 263 5.19 -2.94 11.26
CA ILE A 263 6.46 -3.45 11.81
C ILE A 263 7.66 -2.95 11.00
N LEU A 264 7.45 -2.71 9.71
CA LEU A 264 8.52 -2.42 8.76
C LEU A 264 8.80 -0.93 8.60
N HIS A 265 7.98 -0.04 9.16
CA HIS A 265 8.21 1.39 9.07
C HIS A 265 9.25 1.87 10.11
N PRO A 266 10.38 2.49 9.70
CA PRO A 266 11.46 2.87 10.63
C PRO A 266 11.02 3.81 11.76
N SER A 267 9.99 4.64 11.55
CA SER A 267 9.47 5.54 12.57
C SER A 267 8.87 4.82 13.79
N ASN A 268 8.55 3.53 13.67
CA ASN A 268 7.94 2.75 14.74
C ASN A 268 8.96 2.11 15.68
N TYR A 269 10.25 2.27 15.38
CA TYR A 269 11.34 1.76 16.21
C TYR A 269 11.80 2.82 17.21
N LYS A 270 12.15 2.39 18.42
CA LYS A 270 12.66 3.23 19.52
C LYS A 270 14.15 3.51 19.36
N GLY A 271 14.57 4.71 19.74
CA GLY A 271 15.96 5.16 19.69
C GLY A 271 16.32 5.90 18.40
N ASP A 272 17.50 6.50 18.40
CA ASP A 272 18.02 7.23 17.25
C ASP A 272 18.65 6.25 16.25
N ILE A 273 17.91 5.86 15.21
CA ILE A 273 18.31 4.79 14.28
C ILE A 273 19.04 5.41 13.09
N ILE A 274 20.27 4.98 12.86
CA ILE A 274 21.09 5.40 11.72
C ILE A 274 20.80 4.53 10.49
N HIS A 275 20.48 3.26 10.74
CA HIS A 275 20.34 2.26 9.69
C HIS A 275 19.40 1.13 10.12
N LEU A 276 18.50 0.75 9.21
CA LEU A 276 17.64 -0.41 9.35
C LEU A 276 17.79 -1.29 8.12
N GLU A 277 18.31 -2.50 8.31
CA GLU A 277 18.35 -3.55 7.29
C GLU A 277 17.38 -4.65 7.71
N LYS A 278 16.38 -4.91 6.88
CA LYS A 278 15.44 -6.02 7.02
C LYS A 278 15.87 -7.13 6.07
N ILE A 279 16.06 -8.32 6.58
CA ILE A 279 16.26 -9.53 5.79
C ILE A 279 15.09 -10.45 6.08
N TYR A 280 14.40 -10.94 5.06
CA TYR A 280 13.41 -11.98 5.25
C TYR A 280 13.65 -13.15 4.32
N THR A 281 13.27 -14.32 4.79
CA THR A 281 13.46 -15.59 4.11
C THR A 281 12.23 -16.43 4.31
N GLU A 282 11.69 -16.93 3.21
CA GLU A 282 10.57 -17.85 3.20
C GLU A 282 11.06 -19.26 2.90
N TYR A 283 10.38 -20.21 3.53
CA TYR A 283 10.74 -21.62 3.50
C TYR A 283 9.56 -22.42 2.99
N ALA A 284 9.85 -23.50 2.27
CA ALA A 284 8.91 -24.58 2.04
C ALA A 284 8.77 -25.44 3.31
N LYS A 285 7.73 -26.29 3.37
CA LYS A 285 7.52 -27.26 4.45
C LYS A 285 8.72 -28.19 4.69
N THR A 286 9.54 -28.41 3.66
CA THR A 286 10.78 -29.21 3.73
C THR A 286 11.94 -28.48 4.43
N GLY A 287 11.77 -27.19 4.78
CA GLY A 287 12.82 -26.33 5.30
C GLY A 287 13.73 -25.71 4.22
N LYS A 288 13.46 -25.97 2.92
CA LYS A 288 14.20 -25.36 1.83
C LYS A 288 13.78 -23.90 1.66
N VAL A 289 14.75 -23.00 1.53
CA VAL A 289 14.50 -21.59 1.18
C VAL A 289 13.87 -21.52 -0.21
N ILE A 290 12.71 -20.88 -0.30
CA ILE A 290 12.00 -20.62 -1.56
C ILE A 290 12.16 -19.18 -2.01
N TYR A 291 12.37 -18.27 -1.07
CA TYR A 291 12.52 -16.85 -1.35
C TYR A 291 13.35 -16.18 -0.26
N ALA A 292 14.17 -15.20 -0.63
CA ALA A 292 14.90 -14.37 0.31
C ALA A 292 15.11 -12.99 -0.28
N ASP A 293 14.96 -11.96 0.54
CA ASP A 293 15.08 -10.57 0.12
C ASP A 293 15.57 -9.69 1.27
N THR A 294 16.22 -8.60 0.90
CA THR A 294 16.84 -7.66 1.82
C THR A 294 16.40 -6.24 1.47
N ILE A 295 15.69 -5.61 2.39
CA ILE A 295 15.26 -4.22 2.28
C ILE A 295 16.15 -3.37 3.17
N ILE A 296 16.78 -2.35 2.60
CA ILE A 296 17.61 -1.40 3.33
C ILE A 296 16.86 -0.08 3.38
N THR A 297 16.52 0.36 4.59
CA THR A 297 15.98 1.70 4.82
C THR A 297 17.06 2.58 5.44
N LYS A 298 17.41 3.66 4.74
CA LYS A 298 18.25 4.72 5.31
C LYS A 298 17.34 5.71 6.02
N ASP A 299 17.76 6.18 7.18
CA ASP A 299 17.03 7.24 7.87
C ASP A 299 17.07 8.51 7.00
N THR A 300 15.90 9.07 6.70
CA THR A 300 15.77 10.36 6.00
C THR A 300 15.90 11.53 6.96
N LYS A 301 16.01 11.30 8.27
CA LYS A 301 16.14 12.33 9.30
C LYS A 301 17.50 13.05 9.22
N SER A 302 17.60 13.99 8.28
CA SER A 302 18.68 14.99 8.31
C SER A 302 18.20 16.19 9.12
N PHE A 303 18.99 16.65 10.08
CA PHE A 303 18.71 17.90 10.76
C PHE A 303 19.33 19.04 9.96
N LYS A 304 18.48 19.92 9.43
CA LYS A 304 18.91 21.14 8.74
C LYS A 304 18.65 22.34 9.63
N HIS A 305 19.60 23.26 9.66
CA HIS A 305 19.50 24.44 10.50
C HIS A 305 19.07 25.64 9.66
N PHE A 306 17.82 26.04 9.83
CA PHE A 306 17.23 27.20 9.16
C PHE A 306 17.06 28.34 10.15
N LYS A 307 18.16 29.06 10.41
CA LYS A 307 18.24 30.15 11.41
C LYS A 307 17.19 31.25 11.23
N GLU A 308 16.67 31.39 10.02
CA GLU A 308 15.65 32.39 9.65
C GLU A 308 14.24 32.02 10.16
N LEU A 309 13.98 30.73 10.43
CA LEU A 309 12.68 30.21 10.85
C LEU A 309 12.62 29.92 12.34
N SER A 310 13.70 29.34 12.86
CA SER A 310 13.79 28.94 14.25
C SER A 310 15.24 28.97 14.72
N ALA A 311 15.42 29.34 15.99
CA ALA A 311 16.70 29.16 16.67
C ALA A 311 17.05 27.66 16.85
N ALA A 312 16.03 26.81 16.71
CA ALA A 312 16.11 25.36 16.73
C ALA A 312 16.52 24.76 15.36
N PRO A 313 17.25 23.63 15.32
CA PRO A 313 17.31 22.81 14.12
C PRO A 313 15.91 22.31 13.72
N ILE A 314 15.68 22.16 12.41
CA ILE A 314 14.46 21.60 11.84
C ILE A 314 14.77 20.16 11.40
N LEU A 315 13.86 19.25 11.75
CA LEU A 315 13.91 17.87 11.27
C LEU A 315 13.41 17.86 9.81
N ASP A 316 14.31 17.64 8.86
CA ASP A 316 13.97 17.57 7.44
C ASP A 316 13.58 16.13 7.07
N ARG A 317 12.28 15.92 6.84
CA ARG A 317 11.72 14.65 6.34
C ARG A 317 11.31 14.73 4.86
N LEU A 318 11.43 15.90 4.23
CA LEU A 318 10.91 16.19 2.89
C LEU A 318 12.03 16.50 1.89
N ASP A 319 13.30 16.26 2.27
CA ASP A 319 14.50 16.69 1.53
C ASP A 319 14.40 18.17 1.08
N ILE A 320 14.08 19.04 2.03
CA ILE A 320 13.82 20.46 1.79
C ILE A 320 15.11 21.17 1.37
N ASP A 321 15.14 21.71 0.16
CA ASP A 321 16.28 22.49 -0.33
C ASP A 321 16.28 23.90 0.25
N ASN A 322 15.09 24.50 0.28
CA ASN A 322 14.93 25.90 0.65
C ASN A 322 13.68 26.11 1.50
N VAL A 323 13.76 27.10 2.39
CA VAL A 323 12.60 27.56 3.14
C VAL A 323 12.55 29.07 3.15
N THR A 324 11.41 29.61 2.71
CA THR A 324 11.15 31.04 2.69
C THR A 324 10.09 31.38 3.72
N LYS A 325 10.37 32.35 4.60
CA LYS A 325 9.36 32.91 5.49
C LYS A 325 8.55 33.97 4.72
N ILE A 326 7.30 33.67 4.40
CA ILE A 326 6.41 34.59 3.68
C ILE A 326 5.94 35.71 4.63
N ASP A 327 5.51 35.35 5.83
CA ASP A 327 5.06 36.31 6.85
C ASP A 327 5.36 35.81 8.28
N LYS A 328 4.82 36.46 9.32
CA LYS A 328 5.05 36.10 10.73
C LYS A 328 4.73 34.63 11.03
N ASN A 329 3.72 34.07 10.37
CA ASN A 329 3.09 32.79 10.65
C ASN A 329 3.09 31.83 9.44
N THR A 330 3.51 32.28 8.27
CA THR A 330 3.47 31.50 7.02
C THR A 330 4.87 31.22 6.50
N PHE A 331 5.14 29.95 6.18
CA PHE A 331 6.42 29.45 5.71
C PHE A 331 6.23 28.64 4.44
N GLN A 332 7.09 28.83 3.46
CA GLN A 332 7.10 28.12 2.19
C GLN A 332 8.33 27.23 2.12
N LEU A 333 8.10 25.93 2.00
CA LEU A 333 9.12 24.91 1.86
C LEU A 333 9.18 24.51 0.39
N GLN A 334 10.40 24.51 -0.15
CA GLN A 334 10.66 24.11 -1.52
C GLN A 334 11.64 22.94 -1.50
N SER A 335 11.28 21.88 -2.22
CA SER A 335 12.18 20.80 -2.57
C SER A 335 12.18 20.64 -4.08
N THR A 336 13.37 20.50 -4.63
CA THR A 336 13.64 20.45 -6.06
C THR A 336 14.51 19.22 -6.33
N ASP A 337 13.87 18.15 -6.77
CA ASP A 337 14.57 17.09 -7.49
C ASP A 337 14.47 17.38 -9.00
N SER A 338 15.39 16.80 -9.77
CA SER A 338 15.48 16.79 -11.22
C SER A 338 14.17 16.55 -11.99
N LEU A 339 13.12 16.03 -11.34
CA LEU A 339 11.81 15.73 -11.95
C LEU A 339 10.60 16.32 -11.21
N TYR A 340 10.76 16.84 -9.98
CA TYR A 340 9.64 17.29 -9.15
C TYR A 340 9.97 18.59 -8.43
N HIS A 341 9.08 19.57 -8.57
CA HIS A 341 9.07 20.78 -7.74
C HIS A 341 7.95 20.62 -6.71
N LEU A 342 8.33 20.40 -5.46
CA LEU A 342 7.40 20.38 -4.34
C LEU A 342 7.41 21.75 -3.66
N ASN A 343 6.29 22.45 -3.71
CA ASN A 343 6.09 23.72 -3.02
C ASN A 343 5.03 23.56 -1.94
N VAL A 344 5.42 23.62 -0.67
CA VAL A 344 4.50 23.45 0.45
C VAL A 344 4.49 24.68 1.33
N ILE A 345 3.32 25.31 1.45
CA ILE A 345 3.12 26.48 2.30
C ILE A 345 2.44 26.04 3.60
N TYR A 346 3.13 26.22 4.71
CA TYR A 346 2.60 25.98 6.05
C TYR A 346 2.18 27.29 6.70
N THR A 347 0.95 27.35 7.21
CA THR A 347 0.48 28.44 8.06
C THR A 347 0.35 27.95 9.50
N LEU A 348 0.95 28.69 10.44
CA LEU A 348 1.01 28.33 11.85
C LEU A 348 0.24 29.32 12.72
N LYS A 349 -0.32 28.83 13.83
CA LYS A 349 -0.84 29.63 14.93
C LYS A 349 -0.36 29.03 16.25
N ASN A 350 0.31 29.83 17.08
CA ASN A 350 0.91 29.38 18.33
C ASN A 350 1.83 28.16 18.13
N ASN A 351 2.70 28.20 17.11
CA ASN A 351 3.62 27.13 16.72
C ASN A 351 2.95 25.79 16.31
N LYS A 352 1.66 25.80 15.98
CA LYS A 352 0.94 24.65 15.42
C LYS A 352 0.52 24.92 14.00
N ILE A 353 0.67 23.93 13.13
CA ILE A 353 0.18 23.97 11.75
C ILE A 353 -1.34 24.04 11.77
N ILE A 354 -1.91 25.10 11.17
CA ILE A 354 -3.36 25.29 11.01
C ILE A 354 -3.79 25.19 9.54
N ALA A 355 -2.87 25.36 8.60
CA ALA A 355 -3.10 25.10 7.19
C ALA A 355 -1.81 24.64 6.50
N VAL A 356 -1.97 23.81 5.46
CA VAL A 356 -0.92 23.39 4.55
C VAL A 356 -1.48 23.49 3.14
N THR A 357 -0.82 24.26 2.29
CA THR A 357 -1.10 24.32 0.85
C THR A 357 0.02 23.60 0.14
N GLU A 358 -0.28 22.51 -0.56
CA GLU A 358 0.69 21.77 -1.37
C GLU A 358 0.44 22.12 -2.82
N ASP A 359 1.32 22.95 -3.37
CA ASP A 359 1.35 23.32 -4.77
C ASP A 359 2.30 22.35 -5.48
N THR A 360 1.70 21.29 -6.02
CA THR A 360 2.38 20.32 -6.87
C THR A 360 2.22 20.75 -8.33
N SER A 361 3.05 20.22 -9.23
CA SER A 361 2.93 20.52 -10.67
C SER A 361 1.60 20.14 -11.32
N VAL A 362 0.71 19.45 -10.58
CA VAL A 362 -0.58 18.93 -11.07
C VAL A 362 -1.76 19.49 -10.27
N TYR A 363 -1.63 19.66 -8.95
CA TYR A 363 -2.73 20.11 -8.09
C TYR A 363 -2.26 21.05 -6.98
N VAL A 364 -3.14 21.98 -6.59
CA VAL A 364 -3.03 22.77 -5.36
C VAL A 364 -3.95 22.14 -4.31
N ASN A 365 -3.35 21.56 -3.27
CA ASN A 365 -4.08 20.91 -2.19
C ASN A 365 -4.08 21.77 -0.94
N ASP A 366 -5.26 22.24 -0.51
CA ASP A 366 -5.42 22.99 0.73
C ASP A 366 -5.95 22.11 1.87
N VAL A 367 -5.10 21.89 2.87
CA VAL A 367 -5.45 21.14 4.09
C VAL A 367 -5.53 22.09 5.27
N LYS A 368 -6.62 22.08 6.02
CA LYS A 368 -6.81 22.88 7.25
C LYS A 368 -6.93 21.98 8.47
N TYR A 369 -6.41 22.47 9.59
CA TYR A 369 -6.37 21.75 10.86
C TYR A 369 -6.99 22.61 11.96
N ALA A 370 -7.86 22.02 12.76
CA ALA A 370 -8.45 22.66 13.94
C ALA A 370 -8.13 21.87 15.21
N TYR A 371 -7.95 22.62 16.30
CA TYR A 371 -7.58 22.09 17.60
C TYR A 371 -8.55 22.55 18.69
N ASN A 372 -8.77 21.71 19.70
CA ASN A 372 -9.49 22.12 20.90
C ASN A 372 -8.62 22.98 21.84
N GLN A 373 -9.20 23.40 22.97
CA GLN A 373 -8.51 24.19 23.99
C GLN A 373 -7.35 23.43 24.66
N GLN A 374 -7.43 22.10 24.70
CA GLN A 374 -6.38 21.20 25.18
C GLN A 374 -5.32 20.92 24.11
N HIS A 375 -5.35 21.66 22.99
CA HIS A 375 -4.39 21.59 21.90
C HIS A 375 -4.36 20.26 21.13
N GLN A 376 -5.42 19.45 21.21
CA GLN A 376 -5.58 18.19 20.48
C GLN A 376 -6.22 18.45 19.11
N LEU A 377 -5.79 17.72 18.08
CA LEU A 377 -6.36 17.81 16.73
C LEU A 377 -7.80 17.27 16.76
N VAL A 378 -8.78 18.11 16.43
CA VAL A 378 -10.20 17.72 16.41
C VAL A 378 -10.80 17.68 15.02
N LYS A 379 -10.17 18.36 14.04
CA LYS A 379 -10.64 18.37 12.67
C LYS A 379 -9.50 18.56 11.69
N LYS A 380 -9.53 17.81 10.59
CA LYS A 380 -8.71 17.99 9.41
C LYS A 380 -9.64 18.05 8.21
N THR A 381 -9.48 19.07 7.37
CA THR A 381 -10.27 19.20 6.14
C THR A 381 -9.37 19.40 4.95
N TYR A 382 -9.67 18.70 3.88
CA TYR A 382 -9.07 18.83 2.57
C TYR A 382 -10.17 19.15 1.58
N PHE A 383 -9.95 20.11 0.68
CA PHE A 383 -10.82 20.33 -0.47
C PHE A 383 -9.95 20.61 -1.68
N ASN A 384 -10.28 19.98 -2.80
CA ASN A 384 -9.71 20.29 -4.10
C ASN A 384 -10.47 21.47 -4.75
N GLU A 385 -9.94 21.95 -5.87
CA GLU A 385 -10.52 23.06 -6.64
C GLU A 385 -11.93 22.77 -7.17
N TYR A 386 -12.34 21.50 -7.23
CA TYR A 386 -13.66 21.05 -7.66
C TYR A 386 -14.67 20.92 -6.52
N GLY A 387 -14.32 21.34 -5.29
CA GLY A 387 -15.21 21.29 -4.13
C GLY A 387 -15.38 19.89 -3.52
N SER A 388 -14.69 18.88 -4.07
CA SER A 388 -14.57 17.55 -3.47
C SER A 388 -13.47 17.55 -2.43
N GLY A 389 -13.55 16.68 -1.43
CA GLY A 389 -12.70 16.79 -0.27
C GLY A 389 -12.85 15.67 0.74
N VAL A 390 -12.07 15.80 1.80
CA VAL A 390 -12.02 14.88 2.91
C VAL A 390 -12.20 15.66 4.21
N ILE A 391 -13.04 15.16 5.10
CA ILE A 391 -13.17 15.68 6.46
C ILE A 391 -12.91 14.55 7.43
N ASP A 392 -11.90 14.74 8.28
CA ASP A 392 -11.67 13.93 9.45
C ASP A 392 -12.04 14.73 10.71
N GLU A 393 -12.76 14.12 11.63
CA GLU A 393 -13.09 14.69 12.93
C GLU A 393 -12.79 13.69 14.05
N ALA A 394 -12.42 14.19 15.22
CA ALA A 394 -12.18 13.37 16.40
C ALA A 394 -12.75 14.00 17.67
N ILE A 395 -13.25 13.14 18.54
CA ILE A 395 -13.76 13.49 19.86
C ILE A 395 -12.89 12.81 20.91
N TYR A 396 -12.58 13.53 21.97
CA TYR A 396 -11.74 13.07 23.08
C TYR A 396 -12.52 13.05 24.38
N ASN A 397 -12.17 12.14 25.29
CA ASN A 397 -12.65 12.16 26.67
C ASN A 397 -11.81 13.15 27.53
N ASN A 398 -12.22 13.32 28.79
CA ASN A 398 -11.54 14.21 29.75
C ASN A 398 -10.09 13.79 30.07
N ASN A 399 -9.73 12.53 29.82
CA ASN A 399 -8.35 12.03 29.98
C ASN A 399 -7.49 12.28 28.74
N GLY A 400 -8.05 12.92 27.71
CA GLY A 400 -7.37 13.21 26.45
C GLY A 400 -7.27 12.01 25.50
N GLN A 401 -8.02 10.94 25.72
CA GLN A 401 -8.05 9.77 24.85
C GLN A 401 -9.12 9.95 23.77
N ILE A 402 -8.81 9.54 22.53
CA ILE A 402 -9.76 9.58 21.43
C ILE A 402 -10.88 8.57 21.70
N ILE A 403 -12.14 8.99 21.65
CA ILE A 403 -13.31 8.11 21.86
C ILE A 403 -14.13 7.91 20.59
N SER A 404 -14.00 8.82 19.63
CA SER A 404 -14.60 8.69 18.31
C SER A 404 -13.72 9.37 17.26
N GLN A 405 -13.70 8.79 16.07
CA GLN A 405 -13.12 9.40 14.88
C GLN A 405 -14.08 9.17 13.72
N SER A 406 -14.35 10.19 12.93
CA SER A 406 -15.12 10.08 11.69
C SER A 406 -14.30 10.60 10.53
N HIS A 407 -14.38 9.91 9.40
CA HIS A 407 -13.74 10.26 8.14
C HIS A 407 -14.82 10.24 7.06
N PHE A 408 -14.90 11.35 6.33
CA PHE A 408 -15.86 11.57 5.25
C PHE A 408 -15.06 11.91 4.01
N ASP A 409 -15.32 11.21 2.92
CA ASP A 409 -14.67 11.42 1.64
C ASP A 409 -15.75 11.47 0.56
N ASN A 410 -15.73 12.50 -0.28
CA ASN A 410 -16.62 12.59 -1.45
C ASN A 410 -15.86 12.71 -2.77
N THR A 411 -14.56 12.42 -2.79
CA THR A 411 -13.71 12.56 -3.99
C THR A 411 -14.10 11.57 -5.08
N ASP A 412 -14.33 10.31 -4.73
CA ASP A 412 -14.72 9.22 -5.63
C ASP A 412 -16.02 8.54 -5.15
N GLY A 413 -17.05 9.37 -4.87
CA GLY A 413 -18.29 8.95 -4.23
C GLY A 413 -18.26 9.13 -2.70
N LEU A 414 -19.41 9.00 -2.02
CA LEU A 414 -19.51 9.32 -0.60
C LEU A 414 -19.13 8.12 0.28
N ALA A 415 -17.89 8.08 0.74
CA ALA A 415 -17.42 7.10 1.72
C ALA A 415 -17.42 7.70 3.14
N VAL A 416 -17.99 6.96 4.09
CA VAL A 416 -18.04 7.36 5.49
C VAL A 416 -17.45 6.27 6.36
N THR A 417 -16.44 6.62 7.14
CA THR A 417 -15.83 5.73 8.13
C THR A 417 -16.00 6.33 9.53
N ILE A 418 -16.49 5.53 10.47
CA ILE A 418 -16.65 5.91 11.87
C ILE A 418 -15.93 4.88 12.72
N LYS A 419 -15.07 5.34 13.62
CA LYS A 419 -14.41 4.54 14.65
C LYS A 419 -14.87 4.99 16.02
N THR A 420 -15.12 4.05 16.92
CA THR A 420 -15.47 4.31 18.32
C THR A 420 -14.56 3.48 19.22
N TYR A 421 -14.02 4.12 20.25
CA TYR A 421 -13.02 3.55 21.15
C TYR A 421 -13.58 3.49 22.57
N THR A 422 -13.41 2.35 23.23
CA THR A 422 -13.80 2.17 24.64
C THR A 422 -12.61 1.78 25.48
N TYR A 423 -12.45 2.44 26.63
CA TYR A 423 -11.36 2.22 27.56
C TYR A 423 -11.89 1.67 28.89
N ASN A 424 -11.08 0.85 29.56
CA ASN A 424 -11.37 0.42 30.93
C ASN A 424 -10.93 1.48 31.96
N THR A 425 -11.16 1.18 33.24
CA THR A 425 -10.78 2.04 34.37
C THR A 425 -9.27 2.28 34.48
N ASN A 426 -8.45 1.38 33.93
CA ASN A 426 -6.99 1.53 33.85
C ASN A 426 -6.56 2.31 32.59
N GLN A 427 -7.49 2.91 31.87
CA GLN A 427 -7.25 3.70 30.66
C GLN A 427 -6.68 2.88 29.48
N LEU A 428 -6.86 1.56 29.48
CA LEU A 428 -6.45 0.67 28.39
C LEU A 428 -7.59 0.51 27.38
N LEU A 429 -7.26 0.53 26.09
CA LEU A 429 -8.24 0.32 25.02
C LEU A 429 -8.76 -1.11 25.08
N THR A 430 -10.05 -1.30 25.31
CA THR A 430 -10.66 -2.64 25.42
C THR A 430 -11.54 -2.99 24.23
N HIS A 431 -12.02 -1.98 23.51
CA HIS A 431 -12.91 -2.18 22.38
C HIS A 431 -12.70 -1.10 21.32
N LEU A 432 -12.61 -1.54 20.07
CA LEU A 432 -12.71 -0.70 18.89
C LEU A 432 -13.87 -1.21 18.04
N GLN A 433 -14.76 -0.31 17.65
CA GLN A 433 -15.76 -0.56 16.62
C GLN A 433 -15.50 0.39 15.45
N MET A 434 -15.42 -0.16 14.25
CA MET A 434 -15.27 0.59 13.01
C MET A 434 -16.41 0.22 12.07
N THR A 435 -17.02 1.23 11.47
CA THR A 435 -18.03 1.08 10.42
C THR A 435 -17.57 1.90 9.23
N ASN A 436 -17.51 1.27 8.06
CA ASN A 436 -17.25 1.92 6.78
C ASN A 436 -18.48 1.67 5.89
N ALA A 437 -19.06 2.73 5.35
CA ALA A 437 -20.21 2.66 4.47
C ALA A 437 -19.95 3.49 3.21
N LEU A 438 -20.31 2.95 2.06
CA LEU A 438 -20.28 3.64 0.78
C LEU A 438 -21.70 4.04 0.39
N TYR A 439 -21.96 5.32 0.30
CA TYR A 439 -23.26 5.89 -0.05
C TYR A 439 -23.27 6.35 -1.51
N PHE A 440 -24.32 5.96 -2.23
CA PHE A 440 -24.55 6.42 -3.59
C PHE A 440 -25.41 7.69 -3.55
N VAL A 441 -24.76 8.83 -3.76
CA VAL A 441 -25.46 10.11 -3.93
C VAL A 441 -25.98 10.16 -5.37
N PRO A 442 -27.30 10.25 -5.61
CA PRO A 442 -27.82 10.38 -6.97
C PRO A 442 -27.36 11.73 -7.54
N PHE A 443 -26.58 11.69 -8.63
CA PHE A 443 -26.09 12.87 -9.34
C PHE A 443 -27.19 13.63 -10.09
N GLU A 444 -28.40 13.06 -10.20
CA GLU A 444 -29.50 13.60 -11.04
C GLU A 444 -30.16 14.89 -10.53
N ASN A 445 -29.73 15.45 -9.39
CA ASN A 445 -30.16 16.76 -8.90
C ASN A 445 -28.95 17.72 -8.82
N GLU A 446 -28.46 18.14 -9.99
CA GLU A 446 -27.22 18.92 -10.22
C GLU A 446 -27.18 20.35 -9.64
N GLU A 447 -28.13 20.78 -8.80
CA GLU A 447 -28.16 22.18 -8.32
C GLU A 447 -27.53 22.42 -6.94
N GLU A 448 -27.20 21.38 -6.17
CA GLU A 448 -26.53 21.56 -4.87
C GLU A 448 -25.10 21.03 -4.89
N ASN A 449 -24.12 21.94 -4.87
CA ASN A 449 -22.79 21.63 -4.35
C ASN A 449 -22.96 21.18 -2.89
N ILE A 450 -23.09 19.87 -2.67
CA ILE A 450 -23.32 19.31 -1.36
C ILE A 450 -22.04 19.47 -0.54
N GLU A 451 -22.00 20.47 0.35
CA GLU A 451 -20.88 20.63 1.29
C GLU A 451 -20.82 19.42 2.24
N ILE A 452 -19.68 18.72 2.27
CA ILE A 452 -19.44 17.50 3.07
C ILE A 452 -19.82 17.67 4.55
N ASN A 453 -19.65 18.88 5.10
CA ASN A 453 -19.95 19.21 6.49
C ASN A 453 -21.46 19.37 6.82
N LYS A 454 -22.34 19.33 5.82
CA LYS A 454 -23.81 19.44 5.96
C LYS A 454 -24.54 18.15 5.56
N VAL A 455 -23.79 17.09 5.25
CA VAL A 455 -24.37 15.84 4.76
C VAL A 455 -24.84 14.95 5.90
N GLU A 456 -26.16 14.90 6.09
CA GLU A 456 -26.79 13.81 6.83
C GLU A 456 -26.75 12.53 5.99
N TYR A 457 -25.59 11.87 5.91
CA TYR A 457 -25.34 10.74 5.00
C TYR A 457 -26.29 9.54 5.20
N LEU A 458 -26.88 9.40 6.40
CA LEU A 458 -27.93 8.41 6.66
C LEU A 458 -29.16 8.60 5.74
N LYS A 459 -29.41 9.81 5.23
CA LYS A 459 -30.48 10.08 4.25
C LYS A 459 -30.24 9.42 2.90
N TYR A 460 -28.98 9.10 2.58
CA TYR A 460 -28.58 8.42 1.35
C TYR A 460 -28.44 6.91 1.56
N LYS A 461 -28.73 6.40 2.76
CA LYS A 461 -28.75 4.96 3.00
C LYS A 461 -29.87 4.34 2.18
N ARG A 462 -29.51 3.40 1.32
CA ARG A 462 -30.39 2.59 0.49
C ARG A 462 -30.27 1.11 0.87
N PRO A 463 -31.21 0.24 0.46
CA PRO A 463 -31.12 -1.19 0.74
C PRO A 463 -29.83 -1.85 0.22
N ASP A 464 -29.29 -1.34 -0.89
CA ASP A 464 -28.05 -1.79 -1.55
C ASP A 464 -26.77 -1.14 -0.99
N THR A 465 -26.88 -0.21 -0.02
CA THR A 465 -25.72 0.44 0.61
C THR A 465 -24.80 -0.60 1.25
N TYR A 466 -23.57 -0.66 0.77
CA TYR A 466 -22.58 -1.61 1.25
C TYR A 466 -21.90 -1.10 2.51
N VAL A 467 -22.00 -1.89 3.58
CA VAL A 467 -21.48 -1.57 4.90
C VAL A 467 -20.49 -2.64 5.33
N LYS A 468 -19.28 -2.23 5.70
CA LYS A 468 -18.28 -3.05 6.38
C LYS A 468 -18.21 -2.64 7.84
N THR A 469 -18.31 -3.60 8.75
CA THR A 469 -18.03 -3.40 10.17
C THR A 469 -16.85 -4.23 10.61
N GLN A 470 -16.06 -3.68 11.52
CA GLN A 470 -14.96 -4.35 12.18
C GLN A 470 -15.06 -4.05 13.67
N THR A 471 -15.02 -5.10 14.47
CA THR A 471 -15.07 -5.02 15.92
C THR A 471 -13.86 -5.73 16.49
N ILE A 472 -13.11 -5.05 17.35
CA ILE A 472 -11.90 -5.59 17.97
C ILE A 472 -12.03 -5.48 19.48
N HIS A 473 -11.84 -6.60 20.17
CA HIS A 473 -11.76 -6.68 21.62
C HIS A 473 -10.32 -6.96 22.05
N PHE A 474 -9.87 -6.25 23.08
CA PHE A 474 -8.54 -6.37 23.66
C PHE A 474 -8.67 -6.82 25.12
N ASP A 475 -8.11 -7.98 25.45
CA ASP A 475 -8.10 -8.51 26.81
C ASP A 475 -6.69 -8.37 27.42
N TYR A 476 -6.64 -8.00 28.69
CA TYR A 476 -5.41 -7.77 29.45
C TYR A 476 -5.36 -8.69 30.66
N ASN A 477 -4.15 -9.07 31.08
CA ASN A 477 -3.95 -9.75 32.36
C ASN A 477 -3.93 -8.76 33.54
N GLU A 478 -3.78 -9.28 34.76
CA GLU A 478 -3.69 -8.49 36.00
C GLU A 478 -2.50 -7.51 36.03
N ARG A 479 -1.49 -7.75 35.19
CA ARG A 479 -0.32 -6.88 35.00
C ARG A 479 -0.51 -5.87 33.88
N CYS A 480 -1.74 -5.71 33.37
CA CYS A 480 -2.10 -4.82 32.27
C CYS A 480 -1.38 -5.12 30.94
N GLN A 481 -0.90 -6.36 30.75
CA GLN A 481 -0.31 -6.81 29.49
C GLN A 481 -1.39 -7.37 28.58
N LEU A 482 -1.34 -7.01 27.29
CA LEU A 482 -2.26 -7.54 26.28
C LEU A 482 -2.02 -9.05 26.12
N VAL A 483 -3.06 -9.85 26.36
CA VAL A 483 -2.99 -11.32 26.30
C VAL A 483 -3.87 -11.90 25.19
N LYS A 484 -4.86 -11.16 24.72
CA LYS A 484 -5.74 -11.64 23.66
C LYS A 484 -6.35 -10.50 22.86
N VAL A 485 -6.47 -10.72 21.56
CA VAL A 485 -7.19 -9.85 20.63
C VAL A 485 -8.21 -10.69 19.89
N LEU A 486 -9.48 -10.27 19.92
CA LEU A 486 -10.52 -10.88 19.11
C LEU A 486 -11.04 -9.87 18.11
N GLU A 487 -10.92 -10.21 16.83
CA GLU A 487 -11.35 -9.38 15.72
C GLU A 487 -12.50 -10.07 14.97
N GLU A 488 -13.59 -9.33 14.76
CA GLU A 488 -14.74 -9.77 13.99
C GLU A 488 -14.99 -8.76 12.87
N ARG A 489 -15.12 -9.24 11.63
CA ARG A 489 -15.43 -8.42 10.47
C ARG A 489 -16.71 -8.90 9.83
N LYS A 490 -17.54 -7.97 9.38
CA LYS A 490 -18.76 -8.25 8.60
C LYS A 490 -18.83 -7.29 7.43
N ALA A 491 -19.33 -7.77 6.30
CA ALA A 491 -19.72 -6.94 5.18
C ALA A 491 -21.12 -7.35 4.73
N PHE A 492 -22.00 -6.36 4.54
CA PHE A 492 -23.40 -6.60 4.28
C PHE A 492 -24.05 -5.44 3.51
N THR A 493 -25.16 -5.75 2.84
CA THR A 493 -26.18 -4.76 2.45
C THR A 493 -27.48 -5.12 3.17
N GLU A 494 -28.44 -4.20 3.22
CA GLU A 494 -29.75 -4.49 3.81
C GLU A 494 -30.57 -5.45 2.92
N GLU A 495 -30.42 -5.33 1.59
CA GLU A 495 -31.04 -6.20 0.60
C GLU A 495 -30.51 -7.64 0.64
N ASN A 496 -29.18 -7.82 0.68
CA ASN A 496 -28.54 -9.13 0.53
C ASN A 496 -28.10 -9.75 1.88
N GLY A 497 -28.30 -9.05 2.99
CA GLY A 497 -27.81 -9.48 4.30
C GLY A 497 -26.29 -9.59 4.35
N ILE A 498 -25.78 -10.48 5.22
CA ILE A 498 -24.33 -10.67 5.43
C ILE A 498 -23.71 -11.43 4.25
N GLN A 499 -22.88 -10.75 3.49
CA GLN A 499 -22.17 -11.30 2.33
C GLN A 499 -20.80 -11.88 2.73
N ASN A 500 -20.15 -11.29 3.74
CA ASN A 500 -18.87 -11.78 4.25
C ASN A 500 -18.83 -11.64 5.77
N GLN A 501 -18.37 -12.68 6.46
CA GLN A 501 -18.08 -12.63 7.88
C GLN A 501 -16.80 -13.39 8.18
N SER A 502 -15.92 -12.79 8.98
CA SER A 502 -14.72 -13.46 9.48
C SER A 502 -14.50 -13.16 10.95
N LYS A 503 -13.87 -14.12 11.62
CA LYS A 503 -13.48 -14.02 13.02
C LYS A 503 -12.03 -14.46 13.15
N ARG A 504 -11.21 -13.64 13.80
CA ARG A 504 -9.79 -13.87 14.01
C ARG A 504 -9.50 -13.75 15.50
N LEU A 505 -8.78 -14.72 16.03
CA LEU A 505 -8.39 -14.75 17.42
C LEU A 505 -6.87 -14.78 17.51
N TYR A 506 -6.30 -13.86 18.28
CA TYR A 506 -4.88 -13.81 18.59
C TYR A 506 -4.70 -13.98 20.09
N VAL A 507 -3.86 -14.94 20.48
CA VAL A 507 -3.48 -15.17 21.87
C VAL A 507 -2.01 -14.84 22.02
N LEU A 508 -1.70 -13.94 22.95
CA LEU A 508 -0.37 -13.40 23.17
C LEU A 508 0.21 -13.97 24.46
N SER A 509 1.48 -14.34 24.41
CA SER A 509 2.28 -14.72 25.57
C SER A 509 3.59 -13.94 25.56
N GLN A 510 3.84 -13.18 26.62
CA GLN A 510 5.03 -12.35 26.77
C GLN A 510 5.99 -12.96 27.79
N THR A 511 7.26 -13.06 27.40
CA THR A 511 8.39 -13.36 28.29
C THR A 511 9.44 -12.27 28.09
N PRO A 512 10.48 -12.16 28.95
CA PRO A 512 11.52 -11.15 28.75
C PRO A 512 12.09 -11.21 27.33
N ASN A 513 12.05 -10.06 26.63
CA ASN A 513 12.52 -9.87 25.25
C ASN A 513 11.86 -10.77 24.18
N GLN A 514 10.72 -11.38 24.48
CA GLN A 514 10.02 -12.25 23.53
C GLN A 514 8.50 -12.09 23.62
N LEU A 515 7.86 -12.16 22.46
CA LEU A 515 6.40 -12.24 22.32
C LEU A 515 6.06 -13.41 21.42
N THR A 516 5.18 -14.29 21.89
CA THR A 516 4.57 -15.32 21.05
C THR A 516 3.12 -14.96 20.78
N VAL A 517 2.71 -15.00 19.51
CA VAL A 517 1.33 -14.74 19.07
C VAL A 517 0.80 -15.98 18.36
N THR A 518 -0.20 -16.64 18.93
CA THR A 518 -0.93 -17.72 18.25
C THR A 518 -2.15 -17.12 17.57
N ALA A 519 -2.22 -17.22 16.25
CA ALA A 519 -3.32 -16.70 15.44
C ALA A 519 -4.20 -17.84 14.91
N SER A 520 -5.49 -17.77 15.24
CA SER A 520 -6.52 -18.61 14.63
C SER A 520 -7.10 -17.89 13.41
N LEU A 521 -6.42 -18.05 12.29
CA LEU A 521 -6.87 -17.66 10.95
C LEU A 521 -7.40 -18.93 10.24
N PRO A 522 -7.91 -18.85 9.00
CA PRO A 522 -8.26 -20.07 8.24
C PRO A 522 -7.14 -21.12 8.25
N GLU A 523 -5.89 -20.68 8.28
CA GLU A 523 -4.72 -21.49 8.62
C GLU A 523 -4.17 -21.07 10.00
N LYS A 524 -3.92 -22.03 10.90
CA LYS A 524 -3.33 -21.71 12.22
C LYS A 524 -1.88 -21.27 12.05
N ARG A 525 -1.56 -20.08 12.56
CA ARG A 525 -0.22 -19.51 12.54
C ARG A 525 0.28 -19.26 13.95
N SER A 526 1.59 -19.36 14.15
CA SER A 526 2.26 -18.92 15.37
C SER A 526 3.40 -18.00 15.00
N TYR A 527 3.52 -16.87 15.67
CA TYR A 527 4.57 -15.88 15.44
C TYR A 527 5.41 -15.74 16.70
N ALA A 528 6.73 -15.85 16.59
CA ALA A 528 7.66 -15.64 17.69
C ALA A 528 8.53 -14.42 17.38
N TYR A 529 8.37 -13.38 18.19
CA TYR A 529 9.12 -12.14 18.12
C TYR A 529 10.24 -12.17 19.16
N THR A 530 11.41 -11.71 18.76
CA THR A 530 12.53 -11.42 19.67
C THR A 530 12.84 -9.94 19.59
N PHE A 531 13.04 -9.32 20.74
CA PHE A 531 13.32 -7.89 20.86
C PHE A 531 14.73 -7.63 21.38
N ASP A 532 15.28 -6.48 21.04
CA ASP A 532 16.51 -5.97 21.65
C ASP A 532 16.24 -5.25 22.99
N ALA A 533 17.29 -4.64 23.56
CA ALA A 533 17.21 -3.92 24.83
C ALA A 533 16.37 -2.62 24.77
N LEU A 534 16.10 -2.10 23.57
CA LEU A 534 15.22 -0.96 23.34
C LEU A 534 13.79 -1.39 22.99
N GLU A 535 13.48 -2.70 23.14
CA GLU A 535 12.18 -3.30 22.82
C GLU A 535 11.82 -3.21 21.33
N ASN A 536 12.82 -3.14 20.44
CA ASN A 536 12.64 -3.18 19.00
C ASN A 536 12.68 -4.61 18.49
N PRO A 537 11.81 -5.02 17.55
CA PRO A 537 11.85 -6.36 16.98
C PRO A 537 13.15 -6.55 16.18
N ILE A 538 13.91 -7.58 16.52
CA ILE A 538 15.14 -7.98 15.81
C ILE A 538 14.99 -9.31 15.09
N GLU A 539 14.02 -10.13 15.47
CA GLU A 539 13.68 -11.36 14.77
C GLU A 539 12.19 -11.65 14.89
N ILE A 540 11.59 -12.14 13.80
CA ILE A 540 10.21 -12.62 13.73
C ILE A 540 10.20 -13.95 12.98
N ASN A 541 9.79 -15.01 13.67
CA ASN A 541 9.60 -16.32 13.07
C ASN A 541 8.10 -16.61 12.97
N SER A 542 7.60 -16.78 11.74
CA SER A 542 6.23 -17.18 11.43
C SER A 542 6.19 -18.67 11.12
N PHE A 543 5.39 -19.39 11.88
CA PHE A 543 5.20 -20.83 11.79
C PHE A 543 3.80 -21.16 11.32
N VAL A 544 3.69 -22.18 10.46
CA VAL A 544 2.43 -22.85 10.16
C VAL A 544 2.24 -23.99 11.16
N VAL A 545 1.06 -24.06 11.76
CA VAL A 545 0.72 -25.05 12.79
C VAL A 545 -0.37 -25.98 12.24
N HIS A 546 -0.01 -27.24 12.02
CA HIS A 546 -0.97 -28.33 11.76
C HIS A 546 -1.16 -29.16 13.04
N ALA A 547 -2.11 -30.10 13.02
CA ALA A 547 -2.42 -30.95 14.17
C ALA A 547 -1.17 -31.64 14.76
N ASP A 548 -0.29 -32.11 13.89
CA ASP A 548 0.82 -32.99 14.28
C ASP A 548 2.21 -32.39 14.00
N THR A 549 2.26 -31.24 13.31
CA THR A 549 3.51 -30.64 12.85
C THR A 549 3.45 -29.12 12.86
N THR A 550 4.52 -28.49 13.34
CA THR A 550 4.77 -27.06 13.19
C THR A 550 6.02 -26.88 12.35
N TRP A 551 5.98 -25.99 11.36
CA TRP A 551 7.14 -25.73 10.50
C TRP A 551 7.32 -24.22 10.27
N LEU A 552 8.58 -23.79 10.14
CA LEU A 552 8.95 -22.40 9.93
C LEU A 552 8.62 -22.01 8.49
N HIS A 553 7.72 -21.04 8.30
CA HIS A 553 7.33 -20.57 6.99
C HIS A 553 8.09 -19.32 6.57
N LYS A 554 8.26 -18.37 7.49
CA LYS A 554 8.96 -17.11 7.21
C LYS A 554 9.79 -16.71 8.42
N LYS A 555 11.04 -16.33 8.18
CA LYS A 555 11.93 -15.72 9.15
C LYS A 555 12.27 -14.32 8.68
N THR A 556 12.04 -13.33 9.52
CA THR A 556 12.45 -11.94 9.31
C THR A 556 13.46 -11.57 10.39
N THR A 557 14.59 -11.00 10.00
CA THR A 557 15.62 -10.47 10.91
C THR A 557 15.87 -9.02 10.60
N PHE A 558 16.08 -8.22 11.64
CA PHE A 558 16.39 -6.80 11.54
C PHE A 558 17.79 -6.55 12.08
N LYS A 559 18.62 -5.89 11.29
CA LYS A 559 19.86 -5.30 11.78
C LYS A 559 19.61 -3.81 11.94
N ILE A 560 19.65 -3.39 13.20
CA ILE A 560 19.40 -2.00 13.58
C ILE A 560 20.70 -1.41 14.09
N LEU A 561 21.09 -0.27 13.52
CA LEU A 561 22.22 0.51 14.01
C LEU A 561 21.70 1.75 14.71
N TYR A 562 22.06 1.90 15.98
CA TYR A 562 21.72 3.06 16.79
C TYR A 562 22.84 4.10 16.81
N ASN A 563 22.47 5.36 16.94
CA ASN A 563 23.32 6.45 17.37
C ASN A 563 23.26 6.50 18.90
N TRP A 564 24.23 5.88 19.56
CA TRP A 564 24.31 5.81 21.03
C TRP A 564 24.89 7.06 21.66
#